data_AF-A0A735VQZ2-F1
#
_entry.id   AF-A0A735VQZ2-F1
#
_cell.length_a   1.000
_cell.length_b   1.000
_cell.length_c   1.000
_cell.angle_alpha   90.00
_cell.angle_beta   90.00
_cell.angle_gamma   90.00
#
_symmetry.space_group_name_H-M   'P 1'
#
loop_
_entity.id
_entity.type
_entity.pdbx_description
1 polymer ?
#
loop_
_entity_poly.entity_id
_entity_poly.type
_entity_poly.pdbx_seq_one_letter_code
_entity_poly.pdbx_strand_id
1 'polypeptide(L)'
;MLACLTLLFLGVGLGHLFHLYTEKNRDPEKCTAPVIVFYNNTQANLTLDFMYSLKKRTGVVSISGTYYVDNKMSGVIRRDVSYVWSENKDSTHFISTDINKVTRDETLSDAVIETVLPDFYVYPGKSISYTILTQGHRGFMFTIGKRPIFFCTH
;
A
#
# COMPACT_ATOMS: atom_id res chain seq x y z
N MET A 1 -36.08 28.74 27.22
CA MET A 1 -36.10 27.44 26.52
C MET A 1 -35.64 27.54 25.06
N LEU A 2 -36.19 28.45 24.24
CA LEU A 2 -35.85 28.55 22.81
C LEU A 2 -34.35 28.80 22.54
N ALA A 3 -33.71 29.70 23.32
CA ALA A 3 -32.29 30.03 23.16
C ALA A 3 -31.32 28.88 23.53
N CYS A 4 -31.69 27.99 24.46
CA CYS A 4 -30.88 26.80 24.75
C CYS A 4 -30.98 25.76 23.63
N LEU A 5 -32.16 25.62 23.02
CA LEU A 5 -32.34 24.71 21.88
C LEU A 5 -31.50 25.18 20.69
N THR A 6 -31.49 26.48 20.37
CA THR A 6 -30.70 27.00 19.25
C THR A 6 -29.20 26.81 19.46
N LEU A 7 -28.69 27.00 20.68
CA LEU A 7 -27.29 26.74 21.03
C LEU A 7 -26.91 25.26 20.91
N LEU A 8 -27.80 24.34 21.30
CA LEU A 8 -27.58 22.91 21.14
C LEU A 8 -27.51 22.50 19.66
N PHE A 9 -28.42 22.99 18.81
CA PHE A 9 -28.39 22.69 17.38
C PHE A 9 -27.15 23.28 16.69
N LEU A 10 -26.73 24.49 17.06
CA LEU A 10 -25.49 25.10 16.57
C LEU A 10 -24.25 24.30 16.99
N GLY A 11 -24.19 23.86 18.25
CA GLY A 11 -23.10 23.04 18.76
C GLY A 11 -22.98 21.69 18.04
N VAL A 12 -24.11 21.00 17.81
CA VAL A 12 -24.14 19.74 17.06
C VAL A 12 -23.75 19.96 15.60
N GLY A 13 -24.23 21.02 14.96
CA GLY A 13 -23.89 21.35 13.58
C GLY A 13 -22.39 21.64 13.38
N LEU A 14 -21.81 22.45 14.27
CA LEU A 14 -20.38 22.77 14.26
C LEU A 14 -19.52 21.54 14.57
N GLY A 15 -19.93 20.72 15.54
CA GLY A 15 -19.26 19.46 15.86
C GLY A 15 -19.26 18.48 14.68
N HIS A 16 -20.37 18.36 13.96
CA HIS A 16 -20.48 17.50 12.78
C HIS A 16 -19.61 18.01 11.62
N LEU A 17 -19.60 19.31 11.36
CA LEU A 17 -18.72 19.93 10.36
C LEU A 17 -17.25 19.73 10.70
N PHE A 18 -16.87 19.90 11.97
CA PHE A 18 -15.51 19.69 12.44
C PHE A 18 -15.09 18.22 12.35
N HIS A 19 -15.99 17.29 12.65
CA HIS A 19 -15.76 15.86 12.47
C HIS A 19 -15.54 15.50 10.98
N LEU A 20 -16.38 16.01 10.08
CA LEU A 20 -16.20 15.78 8.64
C LEU A 20 -14.89 16.38 8.12
N TYR A 21 -14.50 17.55 8.62
CA TYR A 21 -13.24 18.20 8.26
C TYR A 21 -12.02 17.40 8.76
N THR A 22 -12.06 16.91 9.99
CA THR A 22 -10.97 16.10 10.57
C THR A 22 -10.89 14.72 9.93
N GLU A 23 -12.01 14.08 9.56
CA GLU A 23 -11.99 12.84 8.79
C GLU A 23 -11.40 13.01 7.39
N LYS A 24 -11.67 14.14 6.72
CA LYS A 24 -11.13 14.42 5.38
C LYS A 24 -9.62 14.65 5.40
N ASN A 25 -9.10 15.20 6.51
CA ASN A 25 -7.69 15.56 6.67
C ASN A 25 -6.90 14.58 7.55
N ARG A 26 -7.47 13.43 7.91
CA ARG A 26 -6.68 12.36 8.54
C ARG A 26 -5.68 11.84 7.53
N ASP A 27 -4.40 11.82 7.91
CA ASP A 27 -3.36 11.19 7.11
C ASP A 27 -3.77 9.73 6.83
N PRO A 28 -3.62 9.25 5.58
CA PRO A 28 -3.82 7.84 5.30
C PRO A 28 -2.87 7.04 6.18
N GLU A 29 -3.31 5.88 6.65
CA GLU A 29 -2.46 4.96 7.39
C GLU A 29 -1.28 4.57 6.49
N LYS A 30 -0.07 4.60 7.05
CA LYS A 30 1.17 4.34 6.30
C LYS A 30 1.91 3.14 6.86
N CYS A 31 2.61 2.46 5.95
CA CYS A 31 3.45 1.35 6.30
C CYS A 31 4.54 1.12 5.24
N THR A 32 5.80 0.98 5.65
CA THR A 32 6.95 0.82 4.75
C THR A 32 7.60 -0.55 4.94
N ALA A 33 7.87 -1.26 3.84
CA ALA A 33 8.54 -2.56 3.86
C ALA A 33 9.76 -2.58 2.92
N PRO A 34 10.99 -2.73 3.45
CA PRO A 34 12.14 -3.05 2.62
C PRO A 34 12.08 -4.53 2.19
N VAL A 35 12.26 -4.80 0.90
CA VAL A 35 12.19 -6.14 0.32
C VAL A 35 13.37 -6.36 -0.61
N ILE A 36 14.06 -7.48 -0.44
CA ILE A 36 15.11 -7.92 -1.38
C ILE A 36 14.64 -9.21 -2.03
N VAL A 37 14.58 -9.20 -3.36
CA VAL A 37 14.16 -10.37 -4.14
C VAL A 37 15.34 -10.86 -4.98
N PHE A 38 15.59 -12.17 -4.93
CA PHE A 38 16.58 -12.85 -5.76
C PHE A 38 15.87 -13.76 -6.75
N TYR A 39 16.26 -13.67 -8.02
CA TYR A 39 15.78 -14.55 -9.08
C TYR A 39 16.93 -14.86 -10.06
N ASN A 40 17.34 -16.12 -10.14
CA ASN A 40 18.53 -16.52 -10.91
C ASN A 40 19.78 -15.69 -10.53
N ASN A 41 20.39 -14.99 -11.50
CA ASN A 41 21.54 -14.10 -11.32
C ASN A 41 21.13 -12.62 -11.12
N THR A 42 19.87 -12.37 -10.77
CA THR A 42 19.31 -11.02 -10.62
C THR A 42 18.87 -10.75 -9.19
N GLN A 43 18.92 -9.48 -8.82
CA GLN A 43 18.56 -9.00 -7.50
C GLN A 43 17.79 -7.69 -7.62
N ALA A 44 16.66 -7.59 -6.92
CA ALA A 44 15.89 -6.37 -6.80
C ALA A 44 15.91 -5.90 -5.34
N ASN A 45 16.43 -4.70 -5.09
CA ASN A 45 16.37 -4.04 -3.80
C ASN A 45 15.22 -3.04 -3.84
N LEU A 46 14.15 -3.33 -3.11
CA LEU A 46 12.87 -2.63 -3.21
C LEU A 46 12.47 -2.03 -1.86
N THR A 47 11.75 -0.92 -1.92
CA THR A 47 10.98 -0.35 -0.82
C THR A 47 9.52 -0.29 -1.27
N LEU A 48 8.63 -0.85 -0.45
CA LEU A 48 7.18 -0.83 -0.65
C LEU A 48 6.56 0.10 0.40
N ASP A 49 6.06 1.24 -0.03
CA ASP A 49 5.40 2.23 0.82
C ASP A 49 3.89 2.14 0.62
N PHE A 50 3.22 1.45 1.54
CA PHE A 50 1.76 1.32 1.56
C PHE A 50 1.12 2.54 2.21
N MET A 51 0.19 3.18 1.49
CA MET A 51 -0.68 4.23 1.98
C MET A 51 -2.12 3.75 1.81
N TYR A 52 -2.90 3.67 2.89
CA TYR A 52 -4.23 3.04 2.83
C TYR A 52 -5.29 3.74 3.67
N SER A 53 -6.55 3.54 3.28
CA SER A 53 -7.73 4.03 4.00
C SER A 53 -8.61 2.88 4.43
N LEU A 54 -8.62 2.55 5.72
CA LEU A 54 -9.48 1.50 6.29
C LEU A 54 -10.97 1.75 5.99
N LYS A 55 -11.40 3.02 6.01
CA LYS A 55 -12.79 3.42 5.74
C LYS A 55 -13.20 3.16 4.29
N LYS A 56 -12.33 3.50 3.33
CA LYS A 56 -12.61 3.35 1.89
C LYS A 56 -12.23 1.99 1.32
N ARG A 57 -11.42 1.22 2.04
CA ARG A 57 -10.81 -0.05 1.56
C ARG A 57 -10.04 0.12 0.26
N THR A 58 -9.35 1.25 0.14
CA THR A 58 -8.52 1.63 -1.00
C THR A 58 -7.14 2.05 -0.51
N GLY A 59 -6.11 1.78 -1.30
CA GLY A 59 -4.76 2.22 -1.01
C GLY A 59 -3.92 2.39 -2.26
N VAL A 60 -2.72 2.88 -2.05
CA VAL A 60 -1.66 2.97 -3.04
C VAL A 60 -0.41 2.39 -2.41
N VAL A 61 0.27 1.50 -3.11
CA VAL A 61 1.63 1.08 -2.75
C VAL A 61 2.60 1.72 -3.72
N SER A 62 3.47 2.59 -3.20
CA SER A 62 4.59 3.13 -3.96
C SER A 62 5.74 2.16 -3.91
N ILE A 63 6.28 1.82 -5.07
CA ILE A 63 7.37 0.88 -5.23
C ILE A 63 8.55 1.66 -5.77
N SER A 64 9.66 1.61 -5.05
CA SER A 64 10.92 2.16 -5.51
C SER A 64 12.04 1.17 -5.30
N GLY A 65 12.98 1.11 -6.24
CA GLY A 65 14.10 0.20 -6.07
C GLY A 65 15.05 0.11 -7.25
N THR A 66 16.13 -0.61 -7.03
CA THR A 66 17.21 -0.81 -8.00
C THR A 66 17.32 -2.28 -8.34
N TYR A 67 17.51 -2.57 -9.62
CA TYR A 67 17.63 -3.92 -10.16
C TYR A 67 19.06 -4.18 -10.63
N TYR A 68 19.59 -5.35 -10.28
CA TYR A 68 20.94 -5.78 -10.57
C TYR A 68 20.93 -7.08 -11.37
N VAL A 69 21.84 -7.18 -12.33
CA VAL A 69 22.18 -8.42 -13.04
C VAL A 69 23.68 -8.63 -12.88
N ASP A 70 24.10 -9.81 -12.41
CA ASP A 70 25.51 -10.13 -12.16
C ASP A 70 26.20 -9.06 -11.28
N ASN A 71 25.52 -8.64 -10.21
CA ASN A 71 25.94 -7.58 -9.28
C ASN A 71 26.16 -6.18 -9.90
N LYS A 72 25.70 -5.94 -11.13
CA LYS A 72 25.74 -4.61 -11.77
C LYS A 72 24.35 -4.03 -11.90
N MET A 73 24.20 -2.77 -11.50
CA MET A 73 22.93 -2.05 -11.61
C MET A 73 22.52 -1.97 -13.08
N SER A 74 21.36 -2.55 -13.39
CA SER A 74 20.81 -2.63 -14.74
C SER A 74 19.56 -1.78 -14.92
N GLY A 75 18.92 -1.33 -13.84
CA GLY A 75 17.82 -0.38 -13.93
C GLY A 75 17.17 -0.02 -12.61
N VAL A 76 16.11 0.77 -12.72
CA VAL A 76 15.31 1.31 -11.61
C VAL A 76 13.85 0.93 -11.82
N ILE A 77 13.18 0.59 -10.72
CA ILE A 77 11.75 0.37 -10.63
C ILE A 77 11.16 1.55 -9.87
N ARG A 78 10.17 2.24 -10.46
CA ARG A 78 9.48 3.34 -9.79
C ARG A 78 8.04 3.47 -10.28
N ARG A 79 7.10 3.01 -9.48
CA ARG A 79 5.68 2.98 -9.83
C ARG A 79 4.78 3.01 -8.60
N ASP A 80 3.59 3.54 -8.79
CA ASP A 80 2.53 3.51 -7.79
C ASP A 80 1.43 2.55 -8.26
N VAL A 81 1.02 1.66 -7.36
CA VAL A 81 -0.03 0.67 -7.63
C VAL A 81 -1.22 1.02 -6.78
N SER A 82 -2.28 1.51 -7.43
CA SER A 82 -3.56 1.73 -6.75
C SER A 82 -4.27 0.39 -6.57
N TYR A 83 -4.89 0.18 -5.41
CA TYR A 83 -5.57 -1.07 -5.12
C TYR A 83 -6.82 -0.85 -4.26
N VAL A 84 -7.73 -1.82 -4.36
CA VAL A 84 -8.81 -2.05 -3.40
C VAL A 84 -8.55 -3.35 -2.66
N TRP A 85 -9.16 -3.52 -1.49
CA TRP A 85 -9.11 -4.81 -0.80
C TRP A 85 -10.44 -5.21 -0.17
N SER A 86 -10.57 -6.52 0.03
CA SER A 86 -11.62 -7.13 0.84
C SER A 86 -10.99 -8.11 1.83
N GLU A 87 -11.70 -8.39 2.92
CA GLU A 87 -11.25 -9.30 3.97
C GLU A 87 -12.19 -10.50 4.01
N ASN A 88 -11.60 -11.69 4.10
CA ASN A 88 -12.32 -12.94 4.31
C ASN A 88 -11.58 -13.75 5.38
N LYS A 89 -12.14 -13.76 6.60
CA LYS A 89 -11.50 -14.34 7.79
C LYS A 89 -10.09 -13.74 7.98
N ASP A 90 -9.06 -14.58 7.91
CA ASP A 90 -7.66 -14.20 8.11
C ASP A 90 -6.94 -13.82 6.80
N SER A 91 -7.67 -13.74 5.68
CA SER A 91 -7.13 -13.42 4.36
C SER A 91 -7.61 -12.04 3.91
N THR A 92 -6.66 -11.17 3.60
CA THR A 92 -6.89 -9.88 2.95
C THR A 92 -6.59 -10.01 1.46
N HIS A 93 -7.61 -9.84 0.64
CA HIS A 93 -7.57 -9.96 -0.82
C HIS A 93 -7.43 -8.58 -1.45
N PHE A 94 -6.27 -8.32 -2.05
CA PHE A 94 -5.96 -7.09 -2.75
C PHE A 94 -6.20 -7.27 -4.26
N ILE A 95 -6.74 -6.24 -4.90
CA ILE A 95 -6.91 -6.18 -6.36
C ILE A 95 -6.35 -4.84 -6.83
N SER A 96 -5.36 -4.89 -7.72
CA SER A 96 -4.77 -3.71 -8.36
C SER A 96 -5.79 -3.09 -9.30
N THR A 97 -6.02 -1.78 -9.19
CA THR A 97 -6.96 -1.06 -10.05
C THR A 97 -6.27 -0.23 -11.10
N ASP A 98 -5.06 0.27 -10.81
CA ASP A 98 -4.27 1.12 -11.71
C ASP A 98 -2.77 1.00 -11.41
N ILE A 99 -1.95 1.19 -12.45
CA ILE A 99 -0.48 1.15 -12.38
C ILE A 99 0.07 2.45 -12.97
N ASN A 100 0.50 3.35 -12.10
CA ASN A 100 1.11 4.62 -12.48
C ASN A 100 2.64 4.47 -12.49
N LYS A 101 3.23 4.35 -13.69
CA LYS A 101 4.68 4.27 -13.86
C LYS A 101 5.28 5.66 -13.84
N VAL A 102 6.30 5.88 -13.00
CA VAL A 102 7.02 7.16 -12.98
C VAL A 102 8.04 7.14 -14.12
N THR A 103 7.55 7.37 -15.34
CA THR A 103 8.28 7.13 -16.61
C THR A 103 9.58 7.89 -16.79
N ARG A 104 9.82 8.96 -16.01
CA ARG A 104 11.11 9.68 -16.00
C ARG A 104 12.21 8.92 -15.25
N ASP A 105 11.82 8.08 -14.30
CA ASP A 105 12.73 7.44 -13.35
C ASP A 105 12.73 5.91 -13.49
N GLU A 106 11.62 5.30 -13.91
CA GLU A 106 11.53 3.87 -14.17
C GLU A 106 12.16 3.51 -15.51
N THR A 107 13.13 2.61 -15.49
CA THR A 107 13.91 2.24 -16.69
C THR A 107 13.65 0.81 -17.14
N LEU A 108 13.07 -0.04 -16.28
CA LEU A 108 12.81 -1.45 -16.58
C LEU A 108 11.44 -1.64 -17.25
N SER A 109 11.35 -2.63 -18.13
CA SER A 109 10.08 -3.05 -18.71
C SER A 109 9.28 -3.92 -17.74
N ASP A 110 7.96 -3.98 -17.94
CA ASP A 110 7.08 -4.83 -17.13
C ASP A 110 7.48 -6.31 -17.18
N ALA A 111 7.89 -6.79 -18.36
CA ALA A 111 8.37 -8.16 -18.55
C ALA A 111 9.61 -8.51 -17.71
N VAL A 112 10.43 -7.51 -17.34
CA VAL A 112 11.53 -7.73 -16.41
C VAL A 112 11.03 -7.68 -14.97
N ILE A 113 10.15 -6.72 -14.66
CA ILE A 113 9.66 -6.51 -13.29
C ILE A 113 8.80 -7.69 -12.79
N GLU A 114 8.00 -8.31 -13.66
CA GLU A 114 7.21 -9.50 -13.32
C GLU A 114 8.04 -10.72 -12.91
N THR A 115 9.35 -10.73 -13.21
CA THR A 115 10.25 -11.81 -12.76
C THR A 115 10.60 -11.72 -11.28
N VAL A 116 10.47 -10.53 -10.68
CA VAL A 116 10.85 -10.25 -9.28
C VAL A 116 9.70 -9.72 -8.42
N LEU A 117 8.61 -9.27 -9.03
CA LEU A 117 7.41 -8.83 -8.34
C LEU A 117 6.17 -9.57 -8.87
N PRO A 118 5.23 -9.96 -8.00
CA PRO A 118 3.95 -10.51 -8.42
C PRO A 118 3.20 -9.59 -9.40
N ASP A 119 2.42 -10.20 -10.31
CA ASP A 119 1.53 -9.54 -11.27
C ASP A 119 0.72 -8.36 -10.70
N PHE A 120 0.27 -8.46 -9.44
CA PHE A 120 -0.45 -7.40 -8.71
C PHE A 120 0.28 -6.04 -8.75
N TYR A 121 1.61 -6.05 -8.72
CA TYR A 121 2.42 -4.84 -8.74
C TYR A 121 2.79 -4.36 -10.16
N VAL A 122 2.41 -5.14 -11.18
CA VAL A 122 2.85 -4.94 -12.56
C VAL A 122 1.69 -4.55 -13.49
N TYR A 123 0.53 -5.17 -13.32
CA TYR A 123 -0.61 -5.00 -14.20
C TYR A 123 -1.90 -4.72 -13.43
N PRO A 124 -2.83 -3.88 -13.96
CA PRO A 124 -4.14 -3.68 -13.35
C PRO A 124 -5.02 -4.95 -13.47
N GLY A 125 -6.02 -5.06 -12.59
CA GLY A 125 -6.95 -6.18 -12.53
C GLY A 125 -6.36 -7.47 -11.96
N LYS A 126 -5.12 -7.45 -11.46
CA LYS A 126 -4.45 -8.58 -10.83
C LYS A 126 -4.69 -8.61 -9.34
N SER A 127 -4.62 -9.78 -8.74
CA SER A 127 -4.89 -9.98 -7.33
C SER A 127 -3.72 -10.60 -6.58
N ILE A 128 -3.62 -10.26 -5.30
CA ILE A 128 -2.74 -10.92 -4.36
C ILE A 128 -3.45 -11.04 -3.02
N SER A 129 -3.19 -12.11 -2.28
CA SER A 129 -3.83 -12.35 -0.99
C SER A 129 -2.78 -12.56 0.08
N TYR A 130 -2.93 -11.85 1.18
CA TYR A 130 -2.05 -11.93 2.33
C TYR A 130 -2.84 -12.22 3.59
N THR A 131 -2.23 -12.96 4.51
CA THR A 131 -2.60 -12.89 5.92
C THR A 131 -1.74 -11.79 6.55
N ILE A 132 -2.38 -10.85 7.25
CA ILE A 132 -1.72 -9.71 7.87
C ILE A 132 -1.77 -9.88 9.38
N LEU A 133 -0.60 -10.06 10.00
CA LEU A 133 -0.46 -10.26 11.43
C LEU A 133 0.05 -8.98 12.09
N THR A 134 -0.70 -8.42 13.03
CA THR A 134 -0.22 -7.28 13.84
C THR A 134 0.98 -7.68 14.69
N GLN A 135 2.02 -6.83 14.72
CA GLN A 135 3.22 -7.00 15.56
C GLN A 135 3.28 -5.94 16.68
N GLY A 136 2.10 -5.49 17.13
CA GLY A 136 1.95 -4.39 18.07
C GLY A 136 2.24 -3.04 17.41
N HIS A 137 2.84 -2.13 18.16
CA HIS A 137 3.21 -0.78 17.69
C HIS A 137 4.35 -0.76 16.65
N ARG A 138 4.93 -1.91 16.33
CA ARG A 138 6.08 -2.02 15.42
C ARG A 138 5.67 -2.11 13.95
N GLY A 139 4.41 -2.48 13.66
CA GLY A 139 3.90 -2.65 12.30
C GLY A 139 3.22 -4.00 12.07
N PHE A 140 3.26 -4.45 10.82
CA PHE A 140 2.52 -5.61 10.32
C PHE A 140 3.45 -6.63 9.65
N MET A 141 3.20 -7.92 9.89
CA MET A 141 3.85 -9.00 9.15
C MET A 141 2.88 -9.50 8.08
N PHE A 142 3.29 -9.43 6.81
CA PHE A 142 2.53 -9.96 5.68
C PHE A 142 2.99 -11.39 5.39
N THR A 143 2.05 -12.33 5.30
CA THR A 143 2.35 -13.74 5.05
C THR A 143 1.51 -14.31 3.92
N ILE A 144 2.06 -15.32 3.23
CA ILE A 144 1.30 -16.19 2.30
C ILE A 144 1.35 -17.60 2.89
N GLY A 145 0.18 -18.08 3.32
CA GLY A 145 0.11 -19.28 4.16
C GLY A 145 0.95 -19.08 5.43
N LYS A 146 1.88 -20.00 5.69
CA LYS A 146 2.77 -19.95 6.87
C LYS A 146 4.10 -19.21 6.63
N ARG A 147 4.32 -18.66 5.43
CA ARG A 147 5.60 -18.04 5.06
C ARG A 147 5.52 -16.52 5.22
N PRO A 148 6.38 -15.88 6.04
CA PRO A 148 6.49 -14.43 6.07
C PRO A 148 7.09 -13.95 4.74
N ILE A 149 6.47 -12.93 4.16
CA ILE A 149 6.92 -12.33 2.90
C ILE A 149 7.70 -11.05 3.19
N PHE A 150 7.12 -10.14 3.97
CA PHE A 150 7.82 -8.95 4.43
C PHE A 150 7.22 -8.43 5.73
N PHE A 151 8.05 -7.70 6.47
CA PHE A 151 7.65 -6.91 7.62
C PHE A 151 7.51 -5.46 7.20
N CYS A 152 6.39 -4.85 7.57
CA CYS A 152 6.02 -3.51 7.17
C CYS A 152 5.89 -2.66 8.44
N THR A 153 6.69 -1.60 8.56
CA THR A 153 6.76 -0.72 9.73
C THR A 153 5.88 0.50 9.54
N HIS A 154 5.24 0.97 10.62
CA HIS A 154 4.52 2.26 10.61
C HIS A 154 5.41 3.45 10.27
#